data_AF-A0A7S0KWM6-F1
#
_entry.id   AF-A0A7S0KWM6-F1
#
_cell.length_a   1.000
_cell.length_b   1.000
_cell.length_c   1.000
_cell.angle_alpha   90.00
_cell.angle_beta   90.00
_cell.angle_gamma   90.00
#
_symmetry.space_group_name_H-M   'P 1'
#
loop_
_entity.id
_entity.type
_entity.pdbx_description
1 polymer ?
#
loop_
_entity_poly.entity_id
_entity_poly.type
_entity_poly.pdbx_seq_one_letter_code
_entity_poly.pdbx_strand_id
1 'polypeptide(L)'
;GYEGALEALFRGALPALRGLDPTADLQVLTPFRRGPASTQQLNAYLQARLNPPGRGRLETRVGDVTIREGDRVLQQRNDYTKEVFNGDLGTVVAVDGDGGVRVVFGGAAANSKQA
;
A
#
# COMPACT_ATOMS: atom_id res chain seq x y z
N GLY A 1 -18.48 -11.90 1.08
CA GLY A 1 -17.22 -11.64 0.36
C GLY A 1 -16.12 -11.33 1.34
N TYR A 2 -14.93 -11.02 0.86
CA TYR A 2 -13.80 -10.62 1.71
C TYR A 2 -14.09 -9.30 2.46
N GLU A 3 -15.00 -8.47 1.93
CA GLU A 3 -15.40 -7.18 2.48
C GLU A 3 -15.95 -7.30 3.90
N GLY A 4 -16.88 -8.23 4.13
CA GLY A 4 -17.47 -8.44 5.46
C GLY A 4 -16.46 -8.99 6.48
N ALA A 5 -15.53 -9.83 6.04
CA ALA A 5 -14.45 -10.33 6.89
C ALA A 5 -13.48 -9.22 7.29
N LEU A 6 -13.07 -8.38 6.32
CA LEU A 6 -12.22 -7.21 6.60
C LEU A 6 -12.94 -6.18 7.47
N GLU A 7 -14.24 -5.94 7.25
CA GLU A 7 -15.01 -5.04 8.09
C GLU A 7 -15.09 -5.52 9.54
N ALA A 8 -15.35 -6.82 9.76
CA ALA A 8 -15.35 -7.40 11.09
C ALA A 8 -13.98 -7.25 11.77
N LEU A 9 -12.89 -7.50 11.02
CA LEU A 9 -11.51 -7.27 11.47
C LEU A 9 -11.29 -5.82 11.92
N PHE A 10 -11.65 -4.84 11.09
CA PHE A 10 -11.52 -3.41 11.41
C PHE A 10 -12.41 -2.97 12.59
N ARG A 11 -13.50 -3.69 12.87
CA ARG A 11 -14.35 -3.48 14.06
C ARG A 11 -13.82 -4.19 15.31
N GLY A 12 -12.68 -4.85 15.24
CA GLY A 12 -12.03 -5.50 16.37
C GLY A 12 -12.54 -6.91 16.68
N ALA A 13 -13.04 -7.64 15.66
CA ALA A 13 -13.51 -9.02 15.81
C ALA A 13 -12.44 -10.00 16.32
N LEU A 14 -11.15 -9.66 16.16
CA LEU A 14 -10.03 -10.42 16.73
C LEU A 14 -9.34 -9.58 17.82
N PRO A 15 -9.63 -9.84 19.12
CA PRO A 15 -9.01 -9.13 20.23
C PRO A 15 -7.48 -9.19 20.24
N ALA A 16 -6.90 -10.28 19.70
CA ALA A 16 -5.46 -10.46 19.59
C ALA A 16 -4.77 -9.42 18.67
N LEU A 17 -5.52 -8.76 17.79
CA LEU A 17 -5.01 -7.72 16.90
C LEU A 17 -5.19 -6.29 17.48
N ARG A 18 -5.70 -6.16 18.72
CA ARG A 18 -5.88 -4.85 19.35
C ARG A 18 -4.54 -4.19 19.59
N GLY A 19 -4.45 -2.90 19.28
CA GLY A 19 -3.24 -2.09 19.45
C GLY A 19 -2.23 -2.20 18.32
N LEU A 20 -2.48 -3.05 17.32
CA LEU A 20 -1.70 -3.08 16.08
C LEU A 20 -2.13 -1.94 15.15
N ASP A 21 -1.18 -1.34 14.47
CA ASP A 21 -1.42 -0.42 13.36
C ASP A 21 -1.79 -1.24 12.11
N PRO A 22 -3.03 -1.14 11.59
CA PRO A 22 -3.44 -1.90 10.41
C PRO A 22 -2.60 -1.60 9.16
N THR A 23 -1.96 -0.43 9.11
CA THR A 23 -1.14 -0.01 7.98
C THR A 23 0.29 -0.52 8.07
N ALA A 24 0.82 -0.78 9.27
CA ALA A 24 2.21 -1.17 9.48
C ALA A 24 2.36 -2.65 9.86
N ASP A 25 1.48 -3.17 10.71
CA ASP A 25 1.65 -4.45 11.42
C ASP A 25 0.88 -5.62 10.78
N LEU A 26 -0.04 -5.35 9.86
CA LEU A 26 -0.91 -6.35 9.24
C LEU A 26 -0.59 -6.53 7.75
N GLN A 27 -0.53 -7.80 7.33
CA GLN A 27 -0.37 -8.18 5.93
C GLN A 27 -1.57 -9.01 5.47
N VAL A 28 -2.20 -8.58 4.38
CA VAL A 28 -3.25 -9.37 3.69
C VAL A 28 -2.61 -10.15 2.54
N LEU A 29 -2.93 -11.44 2.45
CA LEU A 29 -2.43 -12.34 1.41
C LEU A 29 -3.59 -12.93 0.62
N THR A 30 -3.39 -13.09 -0.69
CA THR A 30 -4.33 -13.77 -1.58
C THR A 30 -3.55 -14.51 -2.66
N PRO A 31 -3.98 -15.70 -3.09
CA PRO A 31 -3.36 -16.40 -4.21
C PRO A 31 -3.73 -15.80 -5.56
N PHE A 32 -4.74 -14.93 -5.61
CA PHE A 32 -5.31 -14.42 -6.87
C PHE A 32 -4.78 -13.03 -7.23
N ARG A 33 -4.26 -12.88 -8.45
CA ARG A 33 -3.91 -11.56 -9.00
C ARG A 33 -5.10 -10.81 -9.60
N ARG A 34 -6.11 -11.53 -10.08
CA ARG A 34 -7.34 -11.00 -10.71
C ARG A 34 -8.55 -11.83 -10.28
N GLY A 35 -9.73 -11.24 -10.42
CA GLY A 35 -10.99 -11.86 -10.01
C GLY A 35 -11.39 -11.52 -8.56
N PRO A 36 -12.42 -12.20 -8.02
CA PRO A 36 -12.90 -11.98 -6.66
C PRO A 36 -11.79 -12.18 -5.62
N ALA A 37 -11.69 -11.28 -4.64
CA ALA A 37 -10.68 -11.32 -3.58
C ALA A 37 -9.22 -11.32 -4.10
N SER A 38 -8.99 -10.76 -5.29
CA SER A 38 -7.64 -10.61 -5.84
C SER A 38 -6.86 -9.48 -5.21
N THR A 39 -5.53 -9.46 -5.43
CA THR A 39 -4.67 -8.38 -4.95
C THR A 39 -5.14 -7.01 -5.43
N GLN A 40 -5.65 -6.91 -6.66
CA GLN A 40 -6.19 -5.67 -7.20
C GLN A 40 -7.42 -5.18 -6.40
N GLN A 41 -8.39 -6.07 -6.16
CA GLN A 41 -9.60 -5.71 -5.42
C GLN A 41 -9.30 -5.41 -3.95
N LEU A 42 -8.46 -6.22 -3.30
CA LEU A 42 -8.06 -6.02 -1.92
C LEU A 42 -7.28 -4.72 -1.74
N ASN A 43 -6.33 -4.41 -2.62
CA ASN A 43 -5.59 -3.15 -2.56
C ASN A 43 -6.52 -1.94 -2.72
N ALA A 44 -7.47 -1.97 -3.66
CA ALA A 44 -8.42 -0.89 -3.85
C ALA A 44 -9.33 -0.70 -2.63
N TYR A 45 -9.85 -1.80 -2.07
CA TYR A 45 -10.69 -1.76 -0.87
C TYR A 45 -9.92 -1.23 0.35
N LEU A 46 -8.73 -1.76 0.59
CA LEU A 46 -7.87 -1.36 1.72
C LEU A 46 -7.41 0.09 1.57
N GLN A 47 -7.00 0.52 0.37
CA GLN A 47 -6.63 1.91 0.11
C GLN A 47 -7.80 2.86 0.38
N ALA A 48 -9.00 2.57 -0.13
CA ALA A 48 -10.19 3.40 0.12
C ALA A 48 -10.52 3.52 1.63
N ARG A 49 -10.19 2.50 2.42
CA ARG A 49 -10.48 2.46 3.85
C ARG A 49 -9.38 3.06 4.73
N LEU A 50 -8.12 2.85 4.37
CA LEU A 50 -6.92 3.21 5.16
C LEU A 50 -6.27 4.51 4.67
N ASN A 51 -6.35 4.80 3.37
CA ASN A 51 -5.82 6.02 2.75
C ASN A 51 -6.84 6.60 1.75
N PRO A 52 -8.01 7.08 2.24
CA PRO A 52 -9.06 7.62 1.38
C PRO A 52 -8.60 8.86 0.61
N PRO A 53 -9.22 9.17 -0.54
CA PRO A 53 -8.96 10.41 -1.26
C PRO A 53 -9.29 11.62 -0.37
N GLY A 54 -8.47 12.67 -0.46
CA GLY A 54 -8.60 13.89 0.34
C GLY A 54 -8.56 15.13 -0.53
N ARG A 55 -9.33 16.16 -0.16
CA ARG A 55 -9.36 17.43 -0.90
C ARG A 55 -7.97 18.09 -0.84
N GLY A 56 -7.41 18.42 -2.00
CA GLY A 56 -6.09 19.05 -2.11
C GLY A 56 -4.90 18.09 -1.97
N ARG A 57 -5.14 16.78 -1.81
CA ARG A 57 -4.07 15.77 -1.91
C ARG A 57 -3.91 15.36 -3.37
N LEU A 58 -2.67 15.42 -3.87
CA LEU A 58 -2.36 14.93 -5.20
C LEU A 58 -2.45 13.40 -5.23
N GLU A 59 -2.97 12.89 -6.34
CA GLU A 59 -2.99 11.46 -6.66
C GLU A 59 -2.64 11.30 -8.14
N THR A 60 -1.99 10.20 -8.47
CA THR A 60 -1.62 9.86 -9.85
C THR A 60 -2.15 8.49 -10.20
N ARG A 61 -2.40 8.26 -11.50
CA ARG A 61 -2.92 6.99 -11.99
C ARG A 61 -1.88 6.31 -12.88
N VAL A 62 -1.50 5.09 -12.50
CA VAL A 62 -0.60 4.23 -13.27
C VAL A 62 -1.39 3.02 -13.73
N GLY A 63 -1.81 3.03 -14.99
CA GLY A 63 -2.73 2.03 -15.54
C GLY A 63 -4.08 2.05 -14.79
N ASP A 64 -4.39 0.96 -14.09
CA ASP A 64 -5.62 0.81 -13.29
C ASP A 64 -5.42 1.09 -11.80
N VAL A 65 -4.20 1.43 -11.38
CA VAL A 65 -3.87 1.69 -9.98
C VAL A 65 -3.82 3.19 -9.74
N THR A 66 -4.53 3.65 -8.72
CA THR A 66 -4.38 5.02 -8.20
C THR A 66 -3.34 4.99 -7.10
N ILE A 67 -2.38 5.90 -7.15
CA ILE A 67 -1.31 6.05 -6.16
C ILE A 67 -1.51 7.39 -5.45
N ARG A 68 -1.43 7.36 -4.13
CA ARG A 68 -1.56 8.49 -3.23
C ARG A 68 -0.37 8.53 -2.29
N GLU A 69 -0.07 9.72 -1.80
CA GLU A 69 0.82 9.87 -0.66
C GLU A 69 0.34 9.02 0.53
N GLY A 70 1.26 8.34 1.21
CA GLY A 70 0.97 7.39 2.28
C GLY A 70 0.68 5.96 1.82
N ASP A 71 0.55 5.70 0.52
CA ASP A 71 0.39 4.32 0.04
C ASP A 71 1.67 3.50 0.27
N ARG A 72 1.48 2.25 0.69
CA ARG A 72 2.54 1.23 0.67
C ARG A 72 2.60 0.60 -0.71
N VAL A 73 3.82 0.53 -1.25
CA VAL A 73 4.10 -0.02 -2.58
C VAL A 73 5.15 -1.11 -2.50
N LEU A 74 5.07 -2.07 -3.42
CA LEU A 74 6.05 -3.13 -3.55
C LEU A 74 6.83 -2.94 -4.83
N GLN A 75 8.16 -2.97 -4.75
CA GLN A 75 9.00 -2.98 -5.93
C GLN A 75 8.86 -4.32 -6.66
N GLN A 76 8.62 -4.29 -7.97
CA GLN A 76 8.41 -5.51 -8.77
C GLN A 76 9.63 -5.93 -9.60
N ARG A 77 10.60 -5.04 -9.79
CA ARG A 77 11.80 -5.25 -10.61
C ARG A 77 13.01 -4.65 -9.91
N ASN A 78 14.16 -5.30 -9.98
CA ASN A 78 15.38 -4.76 -9.38
C ASN A 78 15.80 -3.46 -10.08
N ASP A 79 16.09 -2.43 -9.29
CA ASP A 79 16.79 -1.21 -9.71
C ASP A 79 18.13 -1.17 -8.97
N TYR A 80 19.20 -1.57 -9.67
CA TYR A 80 20.54 -1.65 -9.07
C TYR A 80 21.17 -0.27 -8.86
N THR A 81 20.76 0.75 -9.63
CA THR A 81 21.25 2.12 -9.46
C THR A 81 20.76 2.71 -8.16
N LYS A 82 19.50 2.43 -7.81
CA LYS A 82 18.87 2.86 -6.54
C LYS A 82 19.02 1.83 -5.42
N GLU A 83 19.61 0.68 -5.73
CA GLU A 83 19.75 -0.49 -4.86
C GLU A 83 18.42 -0.95 -4.23
N VAL A 84 17.31 -0.89 -4.98
CA VAL A 84 15.99 -1.38 -4.56
C VAL A 84 15.70 -2.67 -5.30
N PHE A 85 15.28 -3.71 -4.59
CA PHE A 85 15.09 -5.05 -5.13
C PHE A 85 13.61 -5.43 -5.22
N ASN A 86 13.29 -6.39 -6.07
CA ASN A 86 11.95 -6.96 -6.15
C ASN A 86 11.54 -7.54 -4.79
N GLY A 87 10.38 -7.12 -4.29
CA GLY A 87 9.87 -7.45 -2.97
C GLY A 87 10.16 -6.39 -1.91
N ASP A 88 11.00 -5.40 -2.19
CA ASP A 88 11.21 -4.28 -1.26
C ASP A 88 9.92 -3.48 -1.13
N LEU A 89 9.61 -3.18 0.12
CA LEU A 89 8.45 -2.38 0.48
C LEU A 89 8.86 -0.92 0.65
N GLY A 90 8.08 -0.05 0.01
CA GLY A 90 8.23 1.39 0.11
C GLY A 90 6.95 2.07 0.55
N THR A 91 7.10 3.32 0.98
CA THR A 91 5.99 4.23 1.25
C THR A 91 6.08 5.42 0.31
N VAL A 92 4.97 5.76 -0.34
CA VAL A 92 4.87 6.96 -1.17
C VAL A 92 4.90 8.18 -0.25
N VAL A 93 5.93 9.00 -0.38
CA VAL A 93 6.09 10.22 0.42
C VAL A 93 5.62 11.48 -0.29
N ALA A 94 5.39 11.40 -1.61
CA ALA A 94 4.74 12.47 -2.37
C ALA A 94 4.28 11.99 -3.74
N VAL A 95 3.28 12.70 -4.26
CA VAL A 95 2.90 12.69 -5.67
C VAL A 95 3.11 14.11 -6.21
N ASP A 96 3.87 14.22 -7.30
CA ASP A 96 4.23 15.50 -7.92
C ASP A 96 3.18 15.90 -8.97
N GLY A 97 3.12 17.18 -9.33
CA GLY A 97 2.08 17.74 -10.21
C GLY A 97 2.13 17.24 -11.66
N ASP A 98 3.26 16.66 -12.07
CA ASP A 98 3.45 15.99 -13.37
C ASP A 98 3.09 14.50 -13.33
N GLY A 99 2.61 14.00 -12.18
CA GLY A 99 2.28 12.60 -11.96
C GLY A 99 3.46 11.74 -11.49
N GLY A 100 4.64 12.34 -11.28
CA GLY A 100 5.77 11.70 -10.62
C GLY A 100 5.43 11.24 -9.20
N VAL A 101 6.10 10.20 -8.73
CA VAL A 101 5.90 9.65 -7.38
C VAL A 101 7.25 9.50 -6.73
N ARG A 102 7.39 10.00 -5.51
CA ARG A 102 8.58 9.77 -4.67
C ARG A 102 8.29 8.70 -3.65
N VAL A 103 9.11 7.66 -3.65
CA VAL A 103 8.96 6.52 -2.74
C VAL A 103 10.20 6.39 -1.87
N VAL A 104 9.99 6.18 -0.57
CA VAL A 104 11.06 5.79 0.36
C VAL A 104 10.96 4.30 0.62
N PHE A 105 12.00 3.56 0.28
CA PHE A 105 12.17 2.14 0.55
C PHE A 105 13.00 1.92 1.82
N GLY A 106 12.61 0.92 2.61
CA GLY A 106 13.24 0.58 3.90
C GLY A 106 12.34 0.89 5.10
N GLY A 107 12.36 0.00 6.10
CA GLY A 107 11.69 0.23 7.39
C GLY A 107 12.49 1.19 8.28
N ALA A 108 11.90 1.60 9.41
CA ALA A 108 12.41 2.62 10.34
C ALA A 108 13.85 2.42 10.91
N ALA A 109 14.54 1.32 10.56
CA ALA A 109 15.91 1.02 10.98
C ALA A 109 16.89 0.72 9.82
N ALA A 110 16.50 0.91 8.56
CA ALA A 110 17.36 0.65 7.40
C ALA A 110 17.58 1.92 6.58
N ASN A 111 18.79 2.06 6.03
CA ASN A 111 19.20 3.15 5.14
C ASN A 111 18.12 3.42 4.09
N SER A 112 17.43 4.54 4.24
CA SER A 112 16.32 4.93 3.36
C SER A 112 16.82 5.15 1.94
N LYS A 113 16.23 4.43 0.97
CA LYS A 113 16.53 4.57 -0.47
C LYS A 113 15.37 5.30 -1.13
N GLN A 114 15.67 6.32 -1.94
CA GLN A 114 14.66 7.09 -2.67
C GLN A 114 14.57 6.62 -4.12
N ALA A 115 13.35 6.41 -4.62
CA ALA A 115 13.10 6.12 -6.02
C ALA A 115 11.97 6.95 -6.60
#